data_AF-A0A5R9QQL1-F1
#
_entry.id   AF-A0A5R9QQL1-F1
#
_cell.length_a   1.000
_cell.length_b   1.000
_cell.length_c   1.000
_cell.angle_alpha   90.00
_cell.angle_beta   90.00
_cell.angle_gamma   90.00
#
_symmetry.space_group_name_H-M   'P 1'
#
loop_
_entity.id
_entity.type
_entity.pdbx_description
1 polymer ?
#
loop_
_entity_poly.entity_id
_entity_poly.type
_entity_poly.pdbx_seq_one_letter_code
_entity_poly.pdbx_strand_id
1 'polypeptide(L)'
;MVVDLDELCQSVNLPRDVLVEIVEVGIVEPREQRAGHWVFDYQAVSVVRRAVRLRREFELDWPGIALALRLLDEVDELRAENRYLRQRLARLLED
;
A
#
# COMPACT_ATOMS: atom_id res chain seq x y z
N MET A 1 0.27 8.29 -15.05
CA MET A 1 1.23 7.48 -15.82
C MET A 1 1.06 6.05 -15.36
N VAL A 2 1.00 5.08 -16.27
CA VAL A 2 0.81 3.66 -15.95
C VAL A 2 2.09 2.90 -16.25
N VAL A 3 2.29 1.76 -15.59
CA VAL A 3 3.43 0.86 -15.81
C VAL A 3 2.93 -0.58 -15.91
N ASP A 4 3.63 -1.42 -16.67
CA ASP A 4 3.37 -2.86 -16.69
C ASP A 4 4.12 -3.60 -15.57
N LEU A 5 3.96 -4.93 -15.49
CA LEU A 5 4.60 -5.74 -14.47
C LEU A 5 6.13 -5.73 -14.56
N ASP A 6 6.70 -5.73 -15.78
CA ASP A 6 8.15 -5.81 -15.97
C ASP A 6 8.81 -4.46 -15.68
N GLU A 7 8.17 -3.35 -16.06
CA GLU A 7 8.55 -1.98 -15.68
C GLU A 7 8.48 -1.78 -14.16
N LEU A 8 7.45 -2.33 -13.52
CA LEU A 8 7.33 -2.30 -12.06
C LEU A 8 8.43 -3.11 -11.39
N CYS A 9 8.72 -4.34 -11.86
CA CYS A 9 9.85 -5.17 -11.38
C CYS A 9 11.16 -4.38 -11.41
N GLN A 10 11.46 -3.71 -12.52
CA GLN A 10 12.67 -2.90 -12.69
C GLN A 10 12.69 -1.71 -11.71
N SER A 11 11.57 -1.02 -11.56
CA SER A 11 11.44 0.17 -10.71
C SER A 11 11.63 -0.12 -9.21
N VAL A 12 11.25 -1.32 -8.77
CA VAL A 12 11.35 -1.74 -7.36
C VAL A 12 12.52 -2.71 -7.10
N ASN A 13 13.23 -3.11 -8.15
CA ASN A 13 14.32 -4.09 -8.13
C ASN A 13 13.91 -5.39 -7.41
N LEU A 14 12.76 -5.94 -7.79
CA LEU A 14 12.24 -7.21 -7.28
C LEU A 14 12.12 -8.24 -8.41
N PRO A 15 12.37 -9.53 -8.09
CA PRO A 15 12.01 -10.63 -8.96
C PRO A 15 10.52 -10.65 -9.31
N ARG A 16 10.19 -11.17 -10.50
CA ARG A 16 8.83 -11.21 -11.02
C ARG A 16 7.89 -12.08 -10.18
N ASP A 17 8.35 -13.24 -9.73
CA ASP A 17 7.64 -14.14 -8.83
C ASP A 17 7.26 -13.46 -7.51
N VAL A 18 8.18 -12.68 -6.93
CA VAL A 18 7.91 -11.90 -5.73
C VAL A 18 6.83 -10.84 -5.99
N LEU A 19 6.90 -10.15 -7.13
CA LEU A 19 5.92 -9.12 -7.45
C LEU A 19 4.55 -9.71 -7.78
N VAL A 20 4.49 -10.90 -8.40
CA VAL A 20 3.26 -11.67 -8.60
C VAL A 20 2.62 -12.00 -7.24
N GLU A 21 3.39 -12.51 -6.29
CA GLU A 21 2.87 -12.81 -4.94
C GLU A 21 2.31 -11.57 -4.24
N ILE A 22 3.01 -10.43 -4.33
CA ILE A 22 2.55 -9.12 -3.80
C ILE A 22 1.19 -8.73 -4.38
N VAL A 23 0.98 -8.96 -5.68
CA VAL A 23 -0.29 -8.68 -6.36
C VAL A 23 -1.37 -9.67 -5.92
N GLU A 24 -1.04 -10.95 -5.80
CA GLU A 24 -1.98 -12.00 -5.37
C GLU A 24 -2.48 -11.79 -3.93
N VAL A 25 -1.63 -11.30 -3.03
CA VAL A 25 -2.05 -10.95 -1.65
C VAL A 25 -2.77 -9.60 -1.54
N GLY A 26 -2.88 -8.85 -2.64
CA GLY A 26 -3.60 -7.58 -2.69
C GLY A 26 -2.86 -6.38 -2.11
N ILE A 27 -1.53 -6.44 -1.97
CA ILE A 27 -0.74 -5.25 -1.54
C ILE A 27 -0.78 -4.17 -2.62
N VAL A 28 -0.75 -4.58 -3.88
CA VAL A 28 -0.98 -3.71 -5.03
C VAL A 28 -1.97 -4.40 -5.96
N GLU A 29 -2.98 -3.65 -6.39
CA GLU A 29 -3.94 -4.13 -7.37
C GLU A 29 -3.65 -3.53 -8.75
N PRO A 30 -3.68 -4.34 -9.82
CA PRO A 30 -3.61 -3.82 -11.18
C PRO A 30 -4.87 -3.00 -11.47
N ARG A 31 -4.68 -1.84 -12.09
CA ARG A 31 -5.77 -1.00 -12.58
C ARG A 31 -6.59 -1.74 -13.65
N GLU A 32 -5.90 -2.48 -14.51
CA GLU A 32 -6.50 -3.27 -15.58
C GLU A 32 -5.74 -4.57 -15.77
N GLN A 33 -6.47 -5.63 -16.14
CA GLN A 33 -5.90 -6.89 -16.61
C GLN A 33 -6.29 -7.09 -18.08
N ARG A 34 -5.39 -6.72 -19.00
CA ARG A 34 -5.62 -6.82 -20.45
C ARG A 34 -4.99 -8.09 -20.99
N ALA A 35 -5.82 -9.03 -21.44
CA ALA A 35 -5.36 -10.27 -22.09
C ALA A 35 -4.27 -11.02 -21.29
N GLY A 36 -4.38 -11.03 -19.95
CA GLY A 36 -3.40 -11.66 -19.06
C GLY A 36 -2.21 -10.78 -18.65
N HIS A 37 -2.14 -9.54 -19.13
CA HIS A 37 -1.13 -8.54 -18.71
C HIS A 37 -1.71 -7.58 -17.67
N TRP A 38 -0.94 -7.33 -16.60
CA TRP A 38 -1.29 -6.34 -15.59
C TRP A 38 -0.76 -4.96 -15.93
N VAL A 39 -1.60 -3.96 -15.69
CA VAL A 39 -1.24 -2.54 -15.78
C VAL A 39 -1.51 -1.88 -14.44
N PHE A 40 -0.52 -1.18 -13.91
CA PHE A 40 -0.56 -0.53 -12.61
C PHE A 40 -0.52 0.99 -12.75
N ASP A 41 -1.10 1.71 -11.79
CA ASP A 41 -0.75 3.13 -11.64
C ASP A 41 0.70 3.25 -11.18
N TYR A 42 1.40 4.32 -11.58
CA TYR A 42 2.77 4.59 -11.12
C TYR A 42 2.89 4.64 -9.58
N GLN A 43 1.82 4.95 -8.86
CA GLN A 43 1.77 4.86 -7.39
C GLN A 43 2.06 3.45 -6.85
N ALA A 44 1.87 2.38 -7.63
CA ALA A 44 2.25 1.02 -7.24
C ALA A 44 3.72 0.91 -6.82
N VAL A 45 4.61 1.69 -7.43
CA VAL A 45 6.05 1.70 -7.08
C VAL A 45 6.25 2.10 -5.62
N SER A 46 5.54 3.13 -5.13
CA SER A 46 5.70 3.59 -3.75
C SER A 46 5.09 2.61 -2.76
N VAL A 47 3.96 1.99 -3.10
CA VAL A 47 3.29 0.98 -2.27
C VAL A 47 4.17 -0.27 -2.12
N VAL A 48 4.71 -0.80 -3.22
CA VAL A 48 5.62 -1.96 -3.18
C VAL A 48 6.87 -1.64 -2.37
N ARG A 49 7.49 -0.47 -2.54
CA ARG A 49 8.65 -0.06 -1.73
C ARG A 49 8.33 0.02 -0.25
N ARG A 50 7.14 0.51 0.12
CA ARG A 50 6.66 0.54 1.51
C ARG A 50 6.50 -0.87 2.06
N ALA A 51 5.89 -1.78 1.29
CA ALA A 51 5.70 -3.18 1.67
C ALA A 51 7.04 -3.92 1.87
N VAL A 52 8.01 -3.74 0.96
CA VAL A 52 9.36 -4.33 1.07
C VAL A 52 10.07 -3.86 2.33
N ARG A 53 10.01 -2.55 2.63
CA ARG A 53 10.61 -2.00 3.85
C ARG A 53 9.95 -2.59 5.10
N LEU A 54 8.62 -2.62 5.14
CA LEU A 54 7.88 -3.18 6.27
C LEU A 54 8.21 -4.67 6.47
N ARG A 55 8.34 -5.43 5.39
CA ARG A 55 8.76 -6.84 5.43
C ARG A 55 10.11 -7.04 6.11
N ARG A 56 11.07 -6.17 5.83
CA ARG A 56 12.40 -6.21 6.45
C ARG A 56 12.37 -5.83 7.93
N GLU A 57 11.49 -4.92 8.32
CA GLU A 57 11.37 -4.44 9.70
C GLU A 57 10.62 -5.43 10.61
N PHE A 58 9.62 -6.12 10.06
CA PHE A 58 8.73 -6.99 10.84
C PHE A 58 9.00 -8.49 10.64
N GLU A 59 9.88 -8.86 9.71
CA GLU A 59 10.24 -10.25 9.39
C GLU A 59 9.03 -11.15 9.05
N LEU A 60 7.99 -10.56 8.46
CA LEU A 60 6.76 -11.26 8.05
C LEU A 60 6.82 -11.78 6.61
N ASP A 61 5.88 -12.66 6.27
CA ASP A 61 5.57 -13.02 4.90
C ASP A 61 4.66 -11.97 4.23
N TRP A 62 4.41 -12.10 2.92
CA TRP A 62 3.60 -11.13 2.19
C TRP A 62 2.13 -11.05 2.66
N PRO A 63 1.44 -12.15 2.99
CA PRO A 63 0.13 -12.07 3.63
C PRO A 63 0.15 -11.29 4.95
N GLY A 64 1.16 -11.51 5.80
CA GLY A 64 1.36 -10.76 7.03
C GLY A 64 1.58 -9.27 6.79
N ILE A 65 2.34 -8.92 5.75
CA ILE A 65 2.56 -7.52 5.34
C ILE A 65 1.31 -6.87 4.77
N ALA A 66 0.51 -7.59 3.98
CA ALA A 66 -0.77 -7.09 3.48
C ALA A 66 -1.72 -6.75 4.64
N LEU A 67 -1.78 -7.61 5.68
CA LEU A 67 -2.54 -7.33 6.89
C LEU A 67 -1.96 -6.13 7.67
N ALA A 68 -0.63 -6.08 7.86
CA ALA A 68 0.01 -5.00 8.59
C ALA A 68 -0.20 -3.63 7.92
N LEU A 69 -0.12 -3.56 6.58
CA LEU A 69 -0.41 -2.34 5.84
C LEU A 69 -1.84 -1.86 6.06
N ARG A 70 -2.83 -2.76 5.95
CA ARG A 70 -4.24 -2.42 6.23
C ARG A 70 -4.45 -1.93 7.66
N LEU A 71 -3.82 -2.56 8.65
CA LEU A 71 -3.92 -2.13 10.04
C LEU A 71 -3.25 -0.77 10.29
N LEU A 72 -2.12 -0.49 9.62
CA LEU A 72 -1.47 0.81 9.70
C LEU A 72 -2.35 1.91 9.07
N ASP A 73 -2.99 1.62 7.94
CA ASP A 73 -3.90 2.55 7.28
C ASP A 73 -5.13 2.82 8.18
N GLU A 74 -5.72 1.79 8.78
CA GLU A 74 -6.81 1.93 9.77
C GLU A 74 -6.38 2.78 10.99
N VAL A 75 -5.17 2.56 11.51
CA VAL A 75 -4.64 3.37 12.63
C VAL A 75 -4.50 4.85 12.23
N ASP A 76 -4.05 5.12 11.00
CA ASP A 76 -3.89 6.48 10.51
C ASP A 76 -5.23 7.18 10.28
N GLU A 77 -6.24 6.45 9.79
CA GLU A 77 -7.63 6.92 9.67
C GLU A 77 -8.23 7.27 11.04
N LEU A 78 -8.15 6.35 12.00
CA LEU A 78 -8.64 6.57 13.37
C LEU A 78 -7.94 7.75 14.04
N ARG A 79 -6.63 7.91 13.82
CA ARG A 79 -5.89 9.07 14.33
C ARG A 79 -6.33 10.38 13.67
N ALA A 80 -6.63 10.36 12.37
CA ALA A 80 -7.13 11.53 11.65
C ALA A 80 -8.52 11.95 12.15
N GLU A 81 -9.43 10.99 12.31
CA GLU A 81 -10.75 11.24 12.90
C GLU A 81 -10.63 11.80 14.32
N ASN A 82 -9.79 11.20 15.16
CA ASN A 82 -9.60 11.68 16.52
C ASN A 82 -9.08 13.12 16.57
N ARG A 83 -8.13 13.48 15.70
CA ARG A 83 -7.65 14.87 15.56
C ARG A 83 -8.78 15.80 15.13
N TYR A 84 -9.59 15.41 14.15
CA TYR A 84 -10.72 16.19 13.67
C TYR A 84 -11.77 16.43 14.77
N LEU A 85 -12.14 15.38 15.52
CA LEU A 85 -13.09 15.49 16.63
C LEU A 85 -12.56 16.40 17.75
N ARG A 86 -11.28 16.27 18.12
CA ARG A 86 -10.64 17.15 19.11
C ARG A 86 -10.64 18.61 18.68
N GLN A 87 -10.36 18.90 17.41
CA GLN A 87 -10.42 20.26 16.86
C GLN A 87 -11.84 20.84 16.91
N ARG A 88 -12.86 20.03 16.63
CA ARG A 88 -14.27 20.46 16.73
C ARG A 88 -14.69 20.75 18.17
N LEU A 89 -14.29 19.90 19.11
CA LEU A 89 -14.55 20.11 20.54
C LEU A 89 -13.87 21.39 21.05
N ALA A 90 -12.61 21.63 20.68
CA ALA A 90 -11.91 22.86 21.06
C ALA A 90 -12.66 24.11 20.57
N ARG A 91 -13.08 24.13 19.30
CA ARG A 91 -13.85 25.25 18.73
C ARG A 91 -15.16 25.52 19.48
N LEU A 92 -15.88 24.48 19.91
CA LEU A 92 -17.14 24.64 20.64
C LEU A 92 -16.97 25.12 22.09
N LEU A 93 -15.79 24.92 22.68
CA LEU A 93 -15.48 25.36 24.04
C LEU A 93 -14.86 26.77 24.10
N GLU A 94 -14.42 27.29 22.94
CA GLU A 94 -13.92 28.66 22.77
C GLU A 94 -15.06 29.66 22.47
N ASP A 95 -16.25 29.17 22.08
CA ASP A 95 -17.52 29.92 21.93
C ASP A 95 -18.35 29.92 23.23
#